data_AF-A0AA45WIC1-F1
#
_entry.id   AF-A0AA45WIC1-F1
#
_cell.length_a   1.000
_cell.length_b   1.000
_cell.length_c   1.000
_cell.angle_alpha   90.00
_cell.angle_beta   90.00
_cell.angle_gamma   90.00
#
_symmetry.space_group_name_H-M   'P 1'
#
loop_
_entity.id
_entity.type
_entity.pdbx_description
1 polymer ?
#
loop_
_entity_poly.entity_id
_entity_poly.type
_entity_poly.pdbx_seq_one_letter_code
_entity_poly.pdbx_strand_id
1 'polypeptide(L)'
;MSFVDEVYSLYRDQLNDDEDDAVAIVLSILEEQSREHVLQMIEQMTDDEVVQMVGVYLVEMLKMKMMQDGKLPSFRGTPTSSQVH
;
A
#
# COMPACT_ATOMS: atom_id res chain seq x y z
N MET A 1 -4.98 -13.35 6.63
CA MET A 1 -5.93 -12.31 7.08
C MET A 1 -7.29 -12.52 6.45
N SER A 2 -8.33 -12.76 7.24
CA SER A 2 -9.71 -12.87 6.74
C SER A 2 -10.14 -11.68 5.89
N PHE A 3 -9.72 -10.46 6.25
CA PHE A 3 -10.04 -9.25 5.50
C PHE A 3 -9.42 -9.20 4.09
N VAL A 4 -8.15 -9.62 3.94
CA VAL A 4 -7.49 -9.65 2.62
C VAL A 4 -8.16 -10.69 1.73
N ASP A 5 -8.53 -11.84 2.29
CA ASP A 5 -9.25 -12.89 1.58
C ASP A 5 -10.65 -12.41 1.14
N GLU A 6 -11.35 -11.64 1.99
CA GLU A 6 -12.64 -11.03 1.66
C GLU A 6 -12.53 -9.97 0.56
N VAL A 7 -11.58 -9.03 0.68
CA VAL A 7 -11.33 -8.02 -0.36
C VAL A 7 -10.94 -8.68 -1.66
N TYR A 8 -10.02 -9.65 -1.64
CA TYR A 8 -9.65 -10.39 -2.82
C TYR A 8 -10.85 -11.12 -3.44
N SER A 9 -11.71 -11.76 -2.63
CA SER A 9 -12.91 -12.42 -3.13
C SER A 9 -13.91 -11.46 -3.78
N LEU A 10 -14.05 -10.23 -3.27
CA LEU A 10 -14.98 -9.23 -3.79
C LEU A 10 -14.49 -8.57 -5.08
N TYR A 11 -13.17 -8.38 -5.20
CA TYR A 11 -12.57 -7.61 -6.28
C TYR A 11 -11.73 -8.45 -7.26
N ARG A 12 -11.69 -9.78 -7.11
CA ARG A 12 -10.89 -10.68 -7.98
C ARG A 12 -11.10 -10.50 -9.49
N ASP A 13 -12.30 -10.12 -9.90
CA ASP A 13 -12.63 -9.93 -11.32
C ASP A 13 -12.26 -8.52 -11.82
N GLN A 14 -11.93 -7.61 -10.90
CA GLN A 14 -11.48 -6.23 -11.15
C GLN A 14 -9.96 -6.07 -10.98
N LEU A 15 -9.31 -7.01 -10.31
CA LEU A 15 -7.85 -7.14 -10.24
C LEU A 15 -7.36 -7.70 -11.59
N ASN A 16 -6.96 -6.83 -12.51
CA ASN A 16 -6.29 -7.26 -13.75
C ASN A 16 -4.82 -7.63 -13.46
N ASP A 17 -4.04 -7.94 -14.51
CA ASP A 17 -2.60 -8.23 -14.39
C ASP A 17 -1.73 -7.01 -13.98
N ASP A 18 -2.31 -5.96 -13.37
CA ASP A 18 -1.61 -4.75 -12.91
C ASP A 18 -1.68 -4.60 -11.38
N GLU A 19 -0.52 -4.38 -10.76
CA GLU A 19 -0.39 -4.16 -9.31
C GLU A 19 -1.07 -2.85 -8.86
N ASP A 20 -1.21 -1.88 -9.78
CA ASP A 20 -1.84 -0.59 -9.50
C ASP A 20 -3.36 -0.73 -9.20
N ASP A 21 -4.02 -1.76 -9.73
CA ASP A 21 -5.45 -2.04 -9.48
C ASP A 21 -5.68 -2.41 -8.00
N ALA A 22 -4.79 -3.23 -7.43
CA ALA A 22 -4.87 -3.64 -6.03
C ALA A 22 -4.68 -2.44 -5.09
N VAL A 23 -3.76 -1.53 -5.42
CA VAL A 23 -3.52 -0.30 -4.65
C VAL A 23 -4.74 0.61 -4.70
N ALA A 24 -5.32 0.82 -5.88
CA ALA A 24 -6.49 1.66 -6.06
C ALA A 24 -7.70 1.13 -5.24
N ILE A 25 -7.97 -0.17 -5.31
CA ILE A 25 -9.07 -0.81 -4.56
C ILE A 25 -8.88 -0.63 -3.05
N VAL A 26 -7.68 -0.92 -2.53
CA VAL A 26 -7.40 -0.79 -1.09
C VAL A 26 -7.55 0.66 -0.65
N LEU A 27 -7.06 1.63 -1.43
CA LEU A 27 -7.22 3.06 -1.12
C LEU A 27 -8.68 3.47 -1.09
N SER A 28 -9.49 3.06 -2.08
CA SER A 28 -10.93 3.37 -2.10
C SER A 28 -11.66 2.77 -0.90
N ILE A 29 -11.35 1.53 -0.50
CA ILE A 29 -11.96 0.91 0.67
C ILE A 29 -11.63 1.71 1.94
N LEU A 30 -10.37 2.12 2.10
CA LEU A 30 -9.88 2.82 3.29
C LEU A 30 -10.32 4.30 3.34
N GLU A 31 -10.52 4.96 2.19
CA GLU A 31 -10.94 6.36 2.11
C GLU A 31 -12.30 6.60 2.78
N GLU A 32 -13.20 5.62 2.71
CA GLU A 32 -14.53 5.70 3.31
C GLU A 32 -14.56 5.27 4.79
N GLN A 33 -13.46 4.73 5.34
CA GLN A 33 -13.43 4.22 6.71
C GLN A 33 -13.12 5.31 7.74
N SER A 34 -13.83 5.24 8.87
CA SER A 34 -13.46 5.99 10.06
C SER A 34 -12.22 5.36 10.72
N ARG A 35 -11.46 6.18 11.46
CA ARG A 35 -10.33 5.68 12.27
C ARG A 35 -10.74 4.56 13.23
N GLU A 36 -11.95 4.62 13.78
CA GLU A 36 -12.48 3.58 14.66
C GLU A 36 -12.65 2.25 13.93
N HIS A 37 -13.20 2.27 12.72
CA HIS A 37 -13.39 1.05 11.92
C HIS A 37 -12.04 0.41 11.53
N VAL A 38 -11.06 1.23 11.14
CA VAL A 38 -9.70 0.74 10.86
C VAL A 38 -9.08 0.08 12.10
N LEU A 39 -9.28 0.65 13.30
CA LEU A 39 -8.80 0.04 14.53
C LEU A 39 -9.48 -1.30 14.83
N GLN A 40 -10.80 -1.42 14.58
CA GLN A 40 -11.53 -2.68 14.72
C GLN A 40 -11.00 -3.75 13.76
N MET A 41 -10.64 -3.37 12.53
CA MET A 41 -10.00 -4.29 11.58
C MET A 41 -8.64 -4.76 12.11
N ILE A 42 -7.84 -3.87 12.70
CA ILE A 42 -6.54 -4.21 13.29
C ILE A 42 -6.69 -5.13 14.50
N GLU A 43 -7.71 -4.93 15.33
CA GLU A 43 -8.00 -5.79 16.49
C GLU A 43 -8.34 -7.24 16.11
N GLN A 44 -8.80 -7.47 14.87
CA GLN A 44 -9.10 -8.81 14.35
C GLN A 44 -7.88 -9.52 13.74
N MET A 45 -6.75 -8.82 13.60
CA MET A 45 -5.51 -9.38 13.07
C MET A 45 -4.82 -10.26 14.12
N THR A 46 -4.10 -11.28 13.67
CA THR A 46 -3.19 -12.03 14.53
C THR A 46 -1.97 -11.17 14.92
N ASP A 47 -1.29 -11.51 16.02
CA ASP A 47 -0.09 -10.81 16.49
C ASP A 47 0.97 -10.69 15.38
N ASP A 48 1.19 -11.75 14.60
CA ASP A 48 2.14 -11.77 13.49
C ASP A 48 1.74 -10.79 12.38
N GLU A 49 0.45 -10.73 12.04
CA GLU A 49 -0.07 -9.82 11.03
C GLU A 49 0.03 -8.35 11.50
N VAL A 50 -0.20 -8.07 12.80
CA VAL A 50 0.02 -6.73 13.37
C VAL A 50 1.48 -6.32 13.29
N VAL A 51 2.40 -7.20 13.66
CA VAL A 51 3.85 -6.94 13.56
C VAL A 51 4.25 -6.71 12.11
N GLN A 52 3.73 -7.50 11.18
CA GLN A 52 4.00 -7.34 9.75
C GLN A 52 3.48 -6.00 9.22
N MET A 53 2.24 -5.62 9.56
CA MET A 53 1.64 -4.34 9.17
C MET A 53 2.49 -3.16 9.65
N VAL A 54 2.87 -3.17 10.94
CA VAL A 54 3.72 -2.12 11.52
C VAL A 54 5.10 -2.12 10.87
N GLY A 55 5.67 -3.30 10.60
CA GLY A 55 6.95 -3.45 9.91
C GLY A 55 6.95 -2.81 8.52
N VAL A 56 5.94 -3.09 7.70
CA VAL A 56 5.78 -2.48 6.35
C VAL A 56 5.66 -0.97 6.47
N TYR A 57 4.80 -0.46 7.34
CA TYR A 57 4.64 0.98 7.56
C TYR A 57 5.97 1.66 7.94
N LEU A 58 6.68 1.10 8.92
CA LEU A 58 7.94 1.68 9.38
C LEU A 58 9.02 1.67 8.29
N VAL A 59 9.10 0.60 7.48
CA VAL A 59 10.02 0.51 6.35
C VAL A 59 9.73 1.60 5.32
N GLU A 60 8.47 1.78 4.92
CA GLU A 60 8.10 2.81 3.95
C GLU A 60 8.39 4.23 4.48
N MET A 61 8.07 4.50 5.74
CA MET A 61 8.39 5.80 6.37
C MET A 61 9.90 6.04 6.46
N LEU A 62 10.70 5.00 6.72
CA LEU A 62 12.16 5.10 6.72
C LEU A 62 12.71 5.37 5.31
N LYS A 63 12.20 4.69 4.28
CA LYS A 63 12.56 4.97 2.88
C LYS A 63 12.27 6.42 2.52
N MET A 64 11.11 6.95 2.92
CA MET A 64 10.77 8.37 2.71
C MET A 64 11.78 9.32 3.35
N LYS A 65 12.17 9.08 4.62
CA LYS A 65 13.21 9.87 5.29
C LYS A 65 14.56 9.76 4.59
N MET A 66 14.96 8.56 4.17
CA MET A 66 16.20 8.34 3.44
C MET A 66 16.21 9.07 2.08
N MET A 67 15.08 9.13 1.38
CA MET A 67 14.94 9.92 0.15
C MET A 67 15.05 11.42 0.42
N GLN A 68 14.45 11.93 1.50
CA GLN A 68 14.58 13.35 1.91
C GLN A 68 16.04 13.70 2.24
N ASP A 69 16.77 12.78 2.87
CA ASP A 69 18.20 12.90 3.16
C ASP A 69 19.11 12.72 1.92
N GLY A 70 18.54 12.37 0.75
CA GLY A 70 19.29 12.08 -0.48
C GLY A 70 20.07 10.76 -0.45
N LYS A 71 19.81 9.88 0.53
CA LYS A 71 20.44 8.56 0.65
C LYS A 71 19.85 7.51 -0.28
N LEU A 72 18.62 7.74 -0.74
CA LEU A 72 17.96 6.96 -1.78
C LEU A 72 17.59 7.88 -2.94
N PRO A 73 17.63 7.39 -4.20
CA PRO A 73 17.06 8.12 -5.31
C PRO A 73 15.57 8.36 -5.02
N SER A 74 15.12 9.61 -5.14
CA SER A 74 13.68 9.87 -5.17
C SER A 74 13.12 9.09 -6.36
N PHE A 75 12.06 8.31 -6.15
CA PHE A 75 11.34 7.64 -7.24
C PHE A 75 10.59 8.70 -8.08
N ARG A 76 11.34 9.60 -8.74
CA ARG A 76 10.86 10.29 -9.93
C ARG A 76 11.05 9.28 -11.04
N GLY A 77 9.95 8.65 -11.46
CA GLY A 77 9.90 8.06 -12.78
C GLY A 77 10.52 9.07 -13.74
N THR A 78 11.65 8.72 -14.33
CA THR A 78 12.20 9.52 -15.42
C THR A 78 11.14 9.50 -16.50
N PRO A 79 10.52 10.64 -16.90
CA PRO A 79 10.04 10.70 -18.25
C PRO A 79 11.31 10.59 -19.08
N THR A 80 11.51 9.47 -19.77
CA THR A 80 12.50 9.40 -20.84
C THR A 80 12.06 10.42 -21.88
N SER A 81 12.55 11.64 -21.74
CA SER A 81 12.62 12.68 -22.76
C SER A 81 13.58 12.18 -23.84
N SER A 82 13.19 11.16 -24.59
CA SER A 82 13.83 10.79 -25.84
C SER A 82 13.34 11.73 -26.93
N GLN A 83 13.80 12.97 -26.86
CA GLN A 83 13.87 13.91 -27.96
C GLN A 83 15.33 14.24 -28.18
N VAL A 84 16.07 13.37 -28.89
CA VAL A 84 17.23 13.76 -29.70
C VAL A 84 17.45 12.73 -30.82
N HIS A 85 16.76 12.90 -31.96
CA HIS A 85 17.33 13.11 -33.31
C HIS A 85 16.24 13.03 -34.37
#